data_AF-O34322-F1
#
_entry.id   AF-O34322-F1
#
_cell.length_a   1.000
_cell.length_b   1.000
_cell.length_c   1.000
_cell.angle_alpha   90.00
_cell.angle_beta   90.00
_cell.angle_gamma   90.00
#
_symmetry.space_group_name_H-M   'P 1'
#
loop_
_entity.id
_entity.type
_entity.pdbx_description
1 polymer ?
#
loop_
_entity_poly.entity_id
_entity_poly.type
_entity_poly.pdbx_seq_one_letter_code
_entity_poly.pdbx_strand_id
1 'polypeptide(L)'
;MNRNQAIIASLCYFSVFIAPIIVPIVAYFVVNEKETKRHAIRSLISHIVPFVGWLFLFIALLGGAVAIDGDSLLPVFVIIGGAVIYFLVVIGIIIWNVIQGIKVLRAA
;
A
#
# COMPACT_ATOMS: atom_id res chain seq x y z
N MET A 1 10.86 19.79 -11.52
CA MET A 1 11.07 18.35 -11.77
C MET A 1 10.99 18.14 -13.27
N ASN A 2 11.92 17.40 -13.89
CA ASN A 2 11.85 17.12 -15.33
C ASN A 2 10.98 15.88 -15.63
N ARG A 3 10.72 15.60 -16.91
CA ARG A 3 9.88 14.47 -17.35
C ARG A 3 10.36 13.12 -16.80
N ASN A 4 11.67 12.85 -16.83
CA ASN A 4 12.23 11.57 -16.36
C ASN A 4 12.02 11.37 -14.86
N GLN A 5 12.29 12.41 -14.06
CA GLN A 5 12.05 12.42 -12.63
C GLN A 5 10.56 12.21 -12.29
N ALA A 6 9.66 12.80 -13.09
CA ALA A 6 8.23 12.64 -12.92
C ALA A 6 7.76 11.23 -13.24
N ILE A 7 8.29 10.63 -14.32
CA ILE A 7 8.02 9.22 -14.65
C ILE A 7 8.47 8.32 -13.51
N ILE A 8 9.71 8.48 -13.00
CA ILE A 8 10.21 7.66 -11.89
C ILE A 8 9.36 7.83 -10.63
N ALA A 9 9.01 9.06 -10.25
CA ALA A 9 8.14 9.31 -9.11
C ALA A 9 6.74 8.71 -9.30
N SER A 10 6.17 8.78 -10.50
CA SER A 10 4.87 8.16 -10.80
C SER A 10 4.92 6.63 -10.76
N LEU A 11 6.01 6.02 -11.24
CA LEU A 11 6.26 4.59 -11.15
C LEU A 11 6.36 4.12 -9.70
N CYS A 12 6.92 4.94 -8.81
CA CYS A 12 6.89 4.65 -7.38
C CYS A 12 5.44 4.50 -6.91
N TYR A 13 4.58 5.49 -7.16
CA TYR A 13 3.17 5.41 -6.76
C TYR A 13 2.42 4.23 -7.40
N PHE A 14 2.58 4.00 -8.71
CA PHE A 14 1.92 2.90 -9.40
C PHE A 14 2.48 1.53 -9.04
N SER A 15 3.64 1.46 -8.39
CA SER A 15 4.20 0.19 -7.93
C SER A 15 3.32 -0.51 -6.90
N VAL A 16 2.31 0.16 -6.33
CA VAL A 16 1.25 -0.47 -5.53
C VAL A 16 0.64 -1.71 -6.19
N PHE A 17 0.61 -1.76 -7.53
CA PHE A 17 0.05 -2.87 -8.32
C PHE A 17 1.06 -3.92 -8.78
N ILE A 18 2.37 -3.62 -8.73
CA ILE A 18 3.40 -4.45 -9.37
C ILE A 18 4.44 -4.93 -8.35
N ALA A 19 5.06 -4.00 -7.64
CA ALA A 19 6.18 -4.26 -6.75
C ALA A 19 6.27 -3.18 -5.65
N PRO A 20 5.27 -3.14 -4.74
CA PRO A 20 4.99 -2.00 -3.86
C PRO A 20 6.18 -1.57 -2.99
N ILE A 21 6.98 -2.53 -2.51
CA ILE A 21 8.10 -2.22 -1.63
C ILE A 21 9.38 -2.00 -2.43
N ILE A 22 9.60 -2.81 -3.47
CA ILE A 22 10.88 -2.86 -4.20
C ILE A 22 11.11 -1.56 -4.99
N VAL A 23 10.14 -1.13 -5.79
CA VAL A 23 10.34 0.01 -6.71
C VAL A 23 10.61 1.32 -5.97
N PRO A 24 9.85 1.71 -4.92
CA PRO A 24 10.14 2.95 -4.20
C PRO A 24 11.50 2.91 -3.47
N ILE A 25 11.90 1.76 -2.94
CA ILE A 25 13.22 1.59 -2.31
C ILE A 25 14.33 1.77 -3.35
N VAL A 26 14.24 1.07 -4.48
CA VAL A 26 15.24 1.18 -5.56
C VAL A 26 15.32 2.61 -6.07
N ALA A 27 14.18 3.26 -6.34
CA ALA A 27 14.15 4.65 -6.80
C ALA A 27 14.77 5.62 -5.78
N TYR A 28 14.55 5.42 -4.48
CA TYR A 28 15.13 6.27 -3.44
C TYR A 28 16.67 6.22 -3.42
N PHE A 29 17.26 5.04 -3.66
CA PHE A 29 18.71 4.87 -3.70
C PHE A 29 19.34 5.25 -5.03
N VAL A 30 18.64 5.05 -6.16
CA VAL A 30 19.17 5.30 -7.50
C VAL A 30 19.10 6.77 -7.91
N VAL A 31 18.01 7.46 -7.57
CA VAL A 31 17.78 8.84 -7.99
C VAL A 31 18.57 9.80 -7.10
N ASN A 32 19.04 10.94 -7.61
CA ASN A 32 19.79 11.93 -6.81
C ASN A 32 18.92 13.08 -6.32
N GLU A 33 17.82 13.37 -7.03
CA GLU A 33 17.02 14.55 -6.82
C GLU A 33 16.08 14.43 -5.64
N LYS A 34 16.23 15.36 -4.70
CA LYS A 34 15.51 15.38 -3.41
C LYS A 34 14.00 15.28 -3.58
N GLU A 35 13.44 15.94 -4.58
CA GLU A 35 12.01 15.92 -4.87
C GLU A 35 11.50 14.54 -5.30
N THR A 36 12.22 13.85 -6.19
CA THR A 36 11.87 12.47 -6.60
C THR A 36 12.05 11.50 -5.45
N LYS A 37 13.11 11.63 -4.64
CA LYS A 37 13.29 10.83 -3.41
C LYS A 37 12.13 11.01 -2.43
N ARG A 38 11.62 12.23 -2.29
CA ARG A 38 10.46 12.52 -1.43
C ARG A 38 9.21 11.78 -1.89
N HIS A 39 8.96 11.73 -3.20
CA HIS A 39 7.85 10.94 -3.75
C HIS A 39 8.04 9.43 -3.55
N ALA A 40 9.27 8.93 -3.70
CA ALA A 40 9.59 7.53 -3.45
C ALA A 40 9.29 7.13 -1.99
N ILE A 41 9.78 7.87 -1.00
CA ILE A 41 9.47 7.60 0.42
C ILE A 41 7.98 7.74 0.73
N ARG A 42 7.33 8.76 0.17
CA ARG A 42 5.89 8.97 0.39
C ARG A 42 5.05 7.82 -0.17
N SER A 43 5.42 7.29 -1.33
CA SER A 43 4.81 6.09 -1.89
C SER A 43 5.12 4.86 -1.02
N LEU A 44 6.37 4.68 -0.59
CA LEU A 44 6.77 3.56 0.27
C LEU A 44 5.95 3.50 1.57
N ILE A 45 5.78 4.62 2.27
CA ILE A 45 4.97 4.70 3.50
C ILE A 45 3.53 4.23 3.20
N SER A 46 2.95 4.71 2.11
CA SER A 46 1.59 4.32 1.74
C SER A 46 1.46 2.83 1.39
N HIS A 47 2.53 2.17 0.94
CA HIS A 47 2.53 0.75 0.63
C HIS A 47 2.77 -0.14 1.85
N ILE A 48 3.49 0.38 2.85
CA ILE A 48 3.71 -0.32 4.13
C ILE A 48 2.38 -0.50 4.88
N VAL A 49 1.45 0.47 4.80
CA VAL A 49 0.16 0.38 5.52
C VAL A 49 -0.68 -0.84 5.08
N PRO A 50 -0.93 -1.08 3.76
CA PRO A 50 -1.56 -2.31 3.30
C PRO A 50 -0.82 -3.58 3.71
N PHE A 51 0.52 -3.55 3.68
CA PHE A 51 1.34 -4.71 4.03
C PHE A 51 1.21 -5.08 5.51
N VAL A 52 1.29 -4.09 6.41
CA VAL A 52 1.10 -4.29 7.85
C VAL A 52 -0.33 -4.72 8.16
N GLY A 53 -1.33 -4.11 7.53
CA GLY A 53 -2.73 -4.51 7.69
C GLY A 53 -2.99 -5.95 7.22
N TRP A 54 -2.34 -6.37 6.14
CA TRP A 54 -2.39 -7.76 5.66
C TRP A 54 -1.82 -8.73 6.70
N LEU A 55 -0.68 -8.39 7.32
CA LEU A 55 -0.06 -9.20 8.35
C LEU A 55 -0.98 -9.37 9.57
N PHE A 56 -1.65 -8.30 10.00
CA PHE A 56 -2.63 -8.38 11.10
C PHE A 56 -3.82 -9.28 10.75
N LEU A 57 -4.38 -9.15 9.55
CA LEU A 57 -5.45 -10.04 9.11
C LEU A 57 -5.00 -11.50 8.99
N PHE A 58 -3.78 -11.73 8.52
CA PHE A 58 -3.21 -13.06 8.40
C PHE A 58 -3.08 -13.73 9.78
N ILE A 59 -2.53 -13.02 10.77
CA ILE A 59 -2.42 -13.51 12.15
C ILE A 59 -3.82 -13.75 12.75
N ALA A 60 -4.76 -12.83 12.54
CA ALA A 60 -6.13 -12.97 13.02
C ALA A 60 -6.84 -14.19 12.40
N LEU A 61 -6.59 -14.49 11.12
CA LEU A 61 -7.12 -15.66 10.45
C LEU A 61 -6.54 -16.95 11.02
N LEU A 62 -5.22 -17.00 11.26
CA LEU A 62 -4.56 -18.16 11.86
C LEU A 62 -5.07 -18.43 13.29
N GLY A 63 -5.21 -17.39 14.11
CA GLY A 63 -5.74 -17.54 15.47
C GLY A 63 -7.25 -17.83 15.49
N GLY A 64 -8.00 -17.20 14.59
CA GLY A 64 -9.44 -17.39 14.46
C GLY A 64 -9.81 -18.81 14.03
N ALA A 65 -9.04 -19.41 13.12
CA ALA A 65 -9.23 -20.81 12.71
C ALA A 65 -9.11 -21.80 13.89
N VAL A 66 -8.36 -21.46 14.93
CA VAL A 66 -8.22 -22.27 16.16
C VAL A 66 -9.39 -22.03 17.13
N ALA A 67 -10.08 -20.89 17.05
CA ALA A 67 -11.12 -20.49 18.00
C ALA A 67 -12.56 -20.89 17.56
N ILE A 68 -12.74 -21.41 16.35
CA ILE A 68 -14.04 -21.86 15.83
C ILE A 68 -14.32 -23.28 16.37
N ASP A 69 -14.53 -23.38 17.68
CA ASP A 69 -14.87 -24.64 18.37
C ASP A 69 -16.25 -24.58 19.05
N GLY A 70 -17.04 -23.51 18.81
CA GLY A 70 -18.36 -23.34 19.42
C GLY A 70 -19.44 -22.89 18.44
N ASP A 71 -20.70 -23.02 18.86
CA ASP A 71 -21.90 -22.56 18.13
C ASP A 71 -21.97 -21.03 17.90
N SER A 72 -20.98 -20.29 18.38
CA SER A 72 -20.90 -18.84 18.20
C SER A 72 -20.34 -18.47 16.84
N LEU A 73 -21.14 -17.75 16.03
CA LEU A 73 -20.71 -17.14 14.77
C LEU A 73 -19.89 -15.85 14.96
N LEU A 74 -19.69 -15.40 16.20
CA LEU A 74 -19.00 -14.13 16.48
C LEU A 74 -17.58 -14.06 15.88
N PRO A 75 -16.72 -15.10 15.98
CA PRO A 75 -15.37 -15.05 15.38
C PRO A 75 -15.42 -14.85 13.86
N VAL A 76 -16.39 -15.49 13.19
CA VAL A 76 -16.59 -15.36 11.73
C VAL A 76 -16.95 -13.91 11.37
N PHE A 77 -17.88 -13.30 12.10
CA PHE A 77 -18.26 -11.90 11.87
C PHE A 77 -17.11 -10.93 12.11
N VAL A 78 -16.28 -11.17 13.13
CA VAL A 78 -15.11 -10.32 13.42
C VAL A 78 -14.08 -10.42 12.29
N ILE A 79 -13.79 -11.62 11.80
CA ILE A 79 -12.83 -11.83 10.69
C ILE A 79 -13.35 -11.19 9.41
N ILE A 80 -14.61 -11.45 9.03
CA ILE A 80 -15.20 -10.90 7.80
C ILE A 80 -15.31 -9.37 7.90
N GLY A 81 -15.83 -8.85 9.02
CA GLY A 81 -15.97 -7.41 9.25
C GLY A 81 -14.62 -6.69 9.21
N GLY A 82 -13.60 -7.26 9.87
CA GLY A 82 -12.23 -6.75 9.83
C GLY A 82 -11.63 -6.76 8.42
N ALA A 83 -11.87 -7.85 7.66
CA ALA A 83 -11.42 -7.95 6.27
C ALA A 83 -12.08 -6.87 5.38
N VAL A 84 -13.39 -6.64 5.51
CA VAL A 84 -14.10 -5.60 4.75
C VAL A 84 -13.52 -4.22 5.02
N ILE A 85 -13.33 -3.85 6.29
CA ILE A 85 -12.74 -2.56 6.66
C ILE A 85 -11.33 -2.41 6.09
N TYR A 86 -10.50 -3.46 6.22
CA TYR A 86 -9.16 -3.48 5.63
C TYR A 86 -9.19 -3.25 4.12
N PHE A 87 -10.04 -3.95 3.38
CA PHE A 87 -10.14 -3.79 1.92
C PHE A 87 -10.56 -2.37 1.53
N LEU A 88 -11.48 -1.75 2.27
CA LEU A 88 -11.86 -0.35 2.04
C LEU A 88 -10.67 0.61 2.23
N VAL A 89 -9.86 0.39 3.27
CA VAL A 89 -8.64 1.17 3.51
C VAL A 89 -7.63 0.96 2.38
N VAL A 90 -7.41 -0.29 1.95
CA VAL A 90 -6.50 -0.62 0.84
C VAL A 90 -6.95 0.06 -0.46
N ILE A 91 -8.24 0.03 -0.79
CA ILE A 91 -8.79 0.72 -1.95
C ILE A 91 -8.54 2.22 -1.86
N GLY A 92 -8.77 2.84 -0.70
CA GLY A 92 -8.48 4.26 -0.48
C GLY A 92 -7.01 4.61 -0.71
N ILE A 93 -6.10 3.77 -0.23
CA ILE A 93 -4.64 3.92 -0.41
C ILE A 93 -4.23 3.73 -1.88
N ILE A 94 -4.81 2.76 -2.57
CA ILE A 94 -4.58 2.53 -4.00
C ILE A 94 -5.03 3.76 -4.80
N ILE A 95 -6.25 4.26 -4.55
CA ILE A 95 -6.77 5.47 -5.21
C ILE A 95 -5.85 6.66 -4.93
N TRP A 96 -5.40 6.84 -3.70
CA TRP A 96 -4.48 7.91 -3.35
C TRP A 96 -3.17 7.80 -4.12
N ASN A 97 -2.57 6.61 -4.21
CA ASN A 97 -1.35 6.38 -4.99
C ASN A 97 -1.57 6.71 -6.48
N VAL A 98 -2.67 6.24 -7.06
CA VAL A 98 -3.02 6.56 -8.45
C VAL A 98 -3.12 8.07 -8.68
N ILE A 99 -3.82 8.78 -7.79
CA ILE A 99 -3.96 10.24 -7.85
C ILE A 99 -2.60 10.94 -7.75
N GLN A 100 -1.73 10.53 -6.82
CA GLN A 100 -0.40 11.13 -6.68
C GLN A 100 0.47 10.85 -7.90
N GLY A 101 0.45 9.63 -8.45
CA GLY A 101 1.18 9.28 -9.67
C GLY A 101 0.78 10.16 -10.85
N ILE A 102 -0.52 10.35 -11.07
CA ILE A 102 -1.03 11.24 -12.14
C ILE A 102 -0.66 12.70 -11.88
N LYS A 103 -0.79 13.19 -10.64
CA LYS A 103 -0.43 14.58 -10.27
C LYS A 103 1.03 14.90 -10.56
N VAL A 104 1.93 13.97 -10.26
CA VAL A 104 3.37 14.10 -10.51
C VAL A 104 3.67 14.18 -12.01
N LEU A 105 3.01 13.37 -12.83
CA LEU A 105 3.18 13.42 -14.30
C LEU A 105 2.67 14.72 -14.91
N ARG A 106 1.55 15.25 -14.40
CA ARG A 106 0.96 16.52 -14.86
C ARG A 106 1.81 17.73 -14.49
N ALA A 107 2.61 17.64 -13.42
CA ALA A 107 3.43 18.74 -12.92
C ALA A 107 4.79 18.89 -13.63
N ALA A 108 5.10 18.02 -14.61
CA ALA A 108 6.36 18.02 -15.36
C ALA A 108 6.15 18.30 -16.84
#